data_AF-A0A2N0V7P9-F1
#
_entry.id   AF-A0A2N0V7P9-F1
#
_cell.length_a   1.000
_cell.length_b   1.000
_cell.length_c   1.000
_cell.angle_alpha   90.00
_cell.angle_beta   90.00
_cell.angle_gamma   90.00
#
_symmetry.space_group_name_H-M   'P 1'
#
loop_
_entity.id
_entity.type
_entity.pdbx_description
1 polymer ?
#
loop_
_entity_poly.entity_id
_entity_poly.type
_entity_poly.pdbx_seq_one_letter_code
_entity_poly.pdbx_strand_id
1 'polypeptide(L)'
;MRLNIAKTVIAAVLLIGAAPANASAVHDAAGDYLATYFGSKTGDLDVISASVTYNPASDLFHFESTFAGNLGGSPSGFYIWGFDRGAGTGRFTANGLPQVLFDSVVRFNMDGSGVVSLLTPTSSTTPFAAGTAKIKDNQLIADIAASLLPSNGLAKSSYTWNLWPRDGALPAGFGQISDFAPDAINAPVQVVPLPGAFWLFGSVFAMFKLAGNSKQRFAVTVKSI
;
A
#
# COMPACT_ATOMS: atom_id res chain seq x y z
N MET A 1 -36.80 -40.61 -23.78
CA MET A 1 -36.73 -39.89 -22.50
C MET A 1 -35.27 -39.53 -22.21
N ARG A 2 -34.74 -38.50 -22.88
CA ARG A 2 -33.37 -38.00 -22.69
C ARG A 2 -33.38 -36.50 -22.93
N LEU A 3 -32.59 -35.80 -22.10
CA LEU A 3 -32.19 -34.39 -22.24
C LEU A 3 -33.18 -33.31 -21.79
N ASN A 4 -33.37 -33.16 -20.47
CA ASN A 4 -33.91 -31.93 -19.87
C ASN A 4 -33.04 -31.38 -18.71
N ILE A 5 -31.74 -31.71 -18.68
CA ILE A 5 -30.80 -31.28 -17.62
C ILE A 5 -29.95 -30.07 -18.07
N ALA A 6 -29.92 -29.75 -19.37
CA ALA A 6 -29.00 -28.76 -19.91
C ALA A 6 -29.37 -27.27 -19.65
N LYS A 7 -30.57 -26.98 -19.13
CA LYS A 7 -31.03 -25.59 -18.92
C LYS A 7 -30.82 -25.04 -17.50
N THR A 8 -30.36 -25.86 -16.55
CA THR A 8 -30.27 -25.47 -15.13
C THR A 8 -28.84 -25.38 -14.60
N VAL A 9 -27.83 -25.31 -15.47
CA VAL A 9 -26.41 -25.28 -15.05
C VAL A 9 -25.72 -23.93 -15.31
N ILE A 10 -26.32 -23.01 -16.08
CA ILE A 10 -25.65 -21.76 -16.51
C ILE A 10 -25.72 -20.63 -15.44
N ALA A 11 -26.50 -20.79 -14.37
CA ALA A 11 -26.61 -19.77 -13.31
C ALA A 11 -25.55 -19.89 -12.18
N ALA A 12 -24.73 -20.94 -12.17
CA ALA A 12 -23.89 -21.28 -11.01
C ALA A 12 -22.41 -20.84 -11.09
N VAL A 13 -21.95 -20.20 -12.18
CA VAL A 13 -20.50 -19.90 -12.38
C VAL A 13 -20.13 -18.43 -12.10
N LEU A 14 -21.07 -17.56 -11.71
CA LEU A 14 -20.80 -16.12 -11.49
C LEU A 14 -20.37 -15.74 -10.06
N LEU A 15 -20.12 -16.71 -9.18
CA LEU A 15 -19.72 -16.49 -7.78
C LEU A 15 -18.24 -16.76 -7.49
N ILE A 16 -17.36 -16.73 -8.50
CA ILE A 16 -15.91 -16.76 -8.24
C ILE A 16 -15.56 -15.44 -7.54
N GLY A 17 -15.43 -15.54 -6.21
CA GLY A 17 -15.45 -14.44 -5.28
C GLY A 17 -14.37 -13.40 -5.51
N ALA A 18 -14.72 -12.14 -5.27
CA ALA A 18 -13.74 -11.14 -4.91
C ALA A 18 -13.07 -11.60 -3.60
N ALA A 19 -11.88 -12.18 -3.70
CA ALA A 19 -11.08 -12.43 -2.51
C ALA A 19 -10.78 -11.07 -1.87
N PRO A 20 -11.03 -10.87 -0.57
CA PRO A 20 -10.51 -9.69 0.11
C PRO A 20 -8.98 -9.74 -0.03
N ALA A 21 -8.39 -8.72 -0.63
CA ALA A 21 -6.96 -8.53 -0.50
C ALA A 21 -6.70 -8.07 0.92
N ASN A 22 -6.33 -9.02 1.78
CA ASN A 22 -5.77 -8.69 3.06
C ASN A 22 -4.37 -8.13 2.79
N ALA A 23 -4.13 -6.89 3.21
CA ALA A 23 -2.79 -6.36 3.27
C ALA A 23 -1.97 -7.26 4.21
N SER A 24 -0.86 -7.81 3.73
CA SER A 24 0.06 -8.57 4.59
C SER A 24 1.01 -7.57 5.22
N ALA A 25 0.86 -7.30 6.51
CA ALA A 25 1.82 -6.50 7.22
C ALA A 25 3.21 -7.16 7.21
N VAL A 26 4.25 -6.34 7.14
CA VAL A 26 5.59 -6.71 7.58
C VAL A 26 5.53 -6.83 9.10
N HIS A 27 6.11 -7.89 9.63
CA HIS A 27 6.30 -8.07 11.07
C HIS A 27 7.78 -7.95 11.38
N ASP A 28 8.05 -7.27 12.48
CA ASP A 28 9.39 -6.91 12.92
C ASP A 28 9.57 -7.27 14.42
N ALA A 29 10.81 -7.47 14.87
CA ALA A 29 11.07 -8.23 16.08
C ALA A 29 11.28 -7.34 17.30
N ALA A 30 10.25 -7.20 18.14
CA ALA A 30 10.31 -6.37 19.36
C ALA A 30 11.68 -6.37 20.09
N GLY A 31 12.23 -5.17 20.30
CA GLY A 31 13.46 -4.94 21.05
C GLY A 31 14.77 -5.04 20.24
N ASP A 32 14.70 -5.08 18.92
CA ASP A 32 15.83 -5.20 17.97
C ASP A 32 16.46 -3.87 17.51
N TYR A 33 16.41 -2.85 18.38
CA TYR A 33 17.07 -1.56 18.16
C TYR A 33 18.47 -1.68 17.54
N LEU A 34 18.73 -0.82 16.57
CA LEU A 34 20.02 -0.71 15.91
C LEU A 34 21.15 -0.53 16.93
N ALA A 35 22.26 -1.24 16.72
CA ALA A 35 23.43 -1.15 17.60
C ALA A 35 24.02 0.27 17.68
N THR A 36 23.74 1.12 16.69
CA THR A 36 24.16 2.53 16.63
C THR A 36 23.20 3.49 17.33
N TYR A 37 22.06 3.01 17.81
CA TYR A 37 21.07 3.82 18.49
C TYR A 37 21.37 3.92 19.99
N PHE A 38 21.50 5.15 20.47
CA PHE A 38 21.83 5.45 21.87
C PHE A 38 20.75 6.27 22.59
N GLY A 39 19.58 6.45 21.97
CA GLY A 39 18.45 7.17 22.54
C GLY A 39 17.60 6.33 23.49
N SER A 40 16.42 6.86 23.81
CA SER A 40 15.47 6.12 24.63
C SER A 40 14.99 4.86 23.92
N LYS A 41 15.04 3.70 24.58
CA LYS A 41 14.44 2.45 24.09
C LYS A 41 12.98 2.32 24.53
N THR A 42 12.26 3.43 24.47
CA THR A 42 10.82 3.44 24.69
C THR A 42 10.17 2.72 23.53
N GLY A 43 9.17 1.88 23.81
CA GLY A 43 8.54 1.04 22.79
C GLY A 43 7.85 1.81 21.66
N ASP A 44 7.69 3.13 21.75
CA ASP A 44 7.18 3.94 20.64
C ASP A 44 8.19 4.18 19.51
N LEU A 45 9.45 3.79 19.71
CA LEU A 45 10.51 3.85 18.70
C LEU A 45 10.93 2.46 18.21
N ASP A 46 10.12 1.43 18.47
CA ASP A 46 10.34 0.03 18.15
C ASP A 46 9.12 -0.48 17.39
N VAL A 47 9.30 -0.77 16.11
CA VAL A 47 8.22 -1.14 15.21
C VAL A 47 7.91 -2.62 15.36
N ILE A 48 6.63 -2.97 15.45
CA ILE A 48 6.19 -4.38 15.54
C ILE A 48 5.57 -4.85 14.23
N SER A 49 4.88 -3.94 13.54
CA SER A 49 4.32 -4.24 12.23
C SER A 49 4.11 -2.99 11.42
N ALA A 50 4.25 -3.09 10.11
CA ALA A 50 4.05 -1.98 9.19
C ALA A 50 3.45 -2.47 7.86
N SER A 51 2.60 -1.66 7.24
CA SER A 51 2.11 -1.90 5.89
C SER A 51 1.85 -0.60 5.13
N VAL A 52 2.01 -0.66 3.80
CA VAL A 52 1.52 0.36 2.88
C VAL A 52 0.69 -0.31 1.81
N THR A 53 -0.54 0.15 1.64
CA THR A 53 -1.38 -0.22 0.50
C THR A 53 -1.59 0.96 -0.42
N TYR A 54 -1.75 0.70 -1.72
CA TYR A 54 -2.13 1.67 -2.73
C TYR A 54 -3.50 1.30 -3.30
N ASN A 55 -4.43 2.24 -3.24
CA ASN A 55 -5.74 2.11 -3.85
C ASN A 55 -5.79 2.90 -5.17
N PRO A 56 -5.76 2.23 -6.33
CA PRO A 56 -5.82 2.91 -7.62
C PRO A 56 -7.19 3.54 -7.91
N ALA A 57 -8.26 3.16 -7.19
CA ALA A 57 -9.58 3.75 -7.36
C ALA A 57 -9.67 5.15 -6.76
N SER A 58 -9.04 5.36 -5.61
CA SER A 58 -9.02 6.64 -4.89
C SER A 58 -7.70 7.42 -5.04
N ASP A 59 -6.69 6.83 -5.69
CA ASP A 59 -5.32 7.37 -5.81
C ASP A 59 -4.71 7.72 -4.44
N LEU A 60 -4.87 6.83 -3.46
CA LEU A 60 -4.39 6.99 -2.09
C LEU A 60 -3.39 5.90 -1.72
N PHE A 61 -2.33 6.29 -1.00
CA PHE A 61 -1.53 5.39 -0.19
C PHE A 61 -2.07 5.38 1.24
N HIS A 62 -2.38 4.19 1.74
CA HIS A 62 -2.82 3.96 3.11
C HIS A 62 -1.67 3.33 3.89
N PHE A 63 -1.35 3.94 5.03
CA PHE A 63 -0.27 3.57 5.92
C PHE A 63 -0.85 3.02 7.20
N GLU A 64 -0.32 1.90 7.67
CA GLU A 64 -0.58 1.40 9.01
C GLU A 64 0.73 0.94 9.64
N SER A 65 0.96 1.32 10.89
CA SER A 65 2.06 0.81 11.69
C SER A 65 1.65 0.63 13.15
N THR A 66 2.19 -0.40 13.79
CA THR A 66 2.05 -0.71 15.21
C THR A 66 3.43 -0.75 15.84
N PHE A 67 3.56 -0.15 17.02
CA PHE A 67 4.81 -0.04 17.78
C PHE A 67 4.73 -0.85 19.08
N ALA A 68 5.87 -1.12 19.70
CA ALA A 68 5.97 -1.91 20.93
C ALA A 68 5.35 -1.21 22.15
N GLY A 69 5.15 0.11 22.07
CA GLY A 69 4.55 0.94 23.11
C GLY A 69 3.71 2.08 22.53
N ASN A 70 2.95 2.74 23.41
CA ASN A 70 2.09 3.85 23.02
C ASN A 70 2.92 5.02 22.46
N LEU A 71 2.48 5.54 21.31
CA LEU A 71 3.12 6.66 20.64
C LEU A 71 3.09 7.91 21.51
N GLY A 72 4.23 8.59 21.59
CA GLY A 72 4.41 9.80 22.40
C GLY A 72 5.14 9.57 23.72
N GLY A 73 5.61 8.34 23.98
CA GLY A 73 6.57 8.08 25.06
C GLY A 73 7.92 8.78 24.84
N SER A 74 8.24 9.12 23.59
CA SER A 74 9.40 9.88 23.16
C SER A 74 8.94 11.25 22.62
N PRO A 75 9.01 12.35 23.41
CA PRO A 75 8.39 13.64 23.06
C PRO A 75 8.89 14.28 21.76
N SER A 76 10.11 13.96 21.35
CA SER A 76 10.77 14.43 20.13
C SER A 76 10.65 13.42 18.97
N GLY A 77 9.92 12.33 19.18
CA GLY A 77 9.79 11.21 18.25
C GLY A 77 9.05 11.57 16.97
N PHE A 78 9.53 11.05 15.84
CA PHE A 78 8.84 11.15 14.55
C PHE A 78 9.11 9.92 13.69
N TYR A 79 8.19 9.62 12.78
CA TYR A 79 8.18 8.37 12.01
C TYR A 79 8.36 8.68 10.55
N ILE A 80 9.31 8.00 9.89
CA ILE A 80 9.61 8.25 8.49
C ILE A 80 9.39 6.99 7.68
N TRP A 81 8.63 7.13 6.59
CA TRP A 81 8.52 6.13 5.54
C TRP A 81 9.33 6.59 4.34
N GLY A 82 10.38 5.86 3.98
CA GLY A 82 11.10 6.04 2.73
C GLY A 82 10.41 5.29 1.60
N PHE A 83 10.32 5.90 0.42
CA PHE A 83 9.81 5.27 -0.78
C PHE A 83 10.85 5.26 -1.91
N ASP A 84 10.98 4.11 -2.57
CA ASP A 84 11.58 4.01 -3.90
C ASP A 84 10.47 4.07 -4.95
N ARG A 85 10.46 5.16 -5.72
CA ARG A 85 9.52 5.43 -6.82
C ARG A 85 10.13 5.13 -8.19
N GLY A 86 11.34 4.57 -8.22
CA GLY A 86 12.10 4.20 -9.41
C GLY A 86 13.49 4.82 -9.52
N ALA A 87 13.86 5.72 -8.59
CA ALA A 87 15.22 6.25 -8.51
C ALA A 87 15.79 6.20 -7.08
N GLY A 88 15.33 5.22 -6.29
CA GLY A 88 15.81 4.99 -4.94
C GLY A 88 17.33 4.88 -4.88
N THR A 89 17.91 5.50 -3.85
CA THR A 89 19.36 5.45 -3.60
C THR A 89 19.62 4.88 -2.22
N GLY A 90 20.68 4.07 -2.08
CA GLY A 90 21.09 3.45 -0.82
C GLY A 90 21.75 4.45 0.13
N ARG A 91 20.95 5.36 0.70
CA ARG A 91 21.43 6.47 1.55
C ARG A 91 21.96 5.98 2.90
N PHE A 92 21.67 4.75 3.28
CA PHE A 92 22.18 4.07 4.48
C PHE A 92 23.28 3.04 4.17
N THR A 93 23.86 3.04 2.96
CA THR A 93 24.94 2.11 2.57
C THR A 93 26.14 2.18 3.51
N ALA A 94 26.56 3.39 3.92
CA ALA A 94 27.67 3.58 4.85
C ALA A 94 27.41 3.02 6.25
N ASN A 95 26.15 2.70 6.57
CA ASN A 95 25.70 2.15 7.85
C ASN A 95 25.39 0.65 7.76
N GLY A 96 25.71 -0.01 6.64
CA GLY A 96 25.47 -1.44 6.46
C GLY A 96 24.08 -1.80 5.94
N LEU A 97 23.27 -0.82 5.51
CA LEU A 97 21.92 -1.02 4.99
C LEU A 97 21.83 -0.58 3.51
N PRO A 98 22.55 -1.25 2.58
CA PRO A 98 22.59 -0.84 1.18
C PRO A 98 21.27 -1.03 0.44
N GLN A 99 20.41 -1.92 0.93
CA GLN A 99 19.15 -2.31 0.28
C GLN A 99 17.93 -1.51 0.76
N VAL A 100 18.12 -0.56 1.68
CA VAL A 100 17.11 0.44 2.04
C VAL A 100 17.22 1.60 1.06
N LEU A 101 16.48 1.48 -0.04
CA LEU A 101 16.52 2.41 -1.17
C LEU A 101 15.37 3.41 -1.07
N PHE A 102 15.64 4.70 -1.20
CA PHE A 102 14.57 5.69 -1.29
C PHE A 102 14.98 6.94 -2.05
N ASP A 103 13.98 7.54 -2.70
CA ASP A 103 14.06 8.81 -3.42
C ASP A 103 13.05 9.84 -2.89
N SER A 104 12.23 9.44 -1.93
CA SER A 104 11.26 10.30 -1.25
C SER A 104 11.01 9.78 0.16
N VAL A 105 10.50 10.65 1.02
CA VAL A 105 10.13 10.32 2.39
C VAL A 105 8.79 10.94 2.77
N VAL A 106 8.00 10.23 3.57
CA VAL A 106 6.83 10.74 4.27
C VAL A 106 7.15 10.74 5.76
N ARG A 107 7.23 11.91 6.37
CA ARG A 107 7.44 12.06 7.81
C ARG A 107 6.12 12.36 8.50
N PHE A 108 5.83 11.64 9.57
CA PHE A 108 4.72 11.90 10.49
C PHE A 108 5.24 12.43 11.83
N ASN A 109 4.63 13.49 12.31
CA ASN A 109 4.84 14.07 13.63
C ASN A 109 3.76 13.57 14.60
N MET A 110 3.98 13.76 15.91
CA MET A 110 3.08 13.28 16.97
C MET A 110 1.69 13.93 17.01
N ASP A 111 1.49 15.10 16.42
CA ASP A 111 0.18 15.74 16.26
C ASP A 111 -0.57 15.26 15.00
N GLY A 112 -0.01 14.29 14.29
CA GLY A 112 -0.52 13.77 13.03
C GLY A 112 -0.25 14.68 11.81
N SER A 113 0.49 15.78 11.98
CA SER A 113 1.02 16.58 10.88
C SER A 113 2.25 15.92 10.28
N GLY A 114 2.79 16.53 9.22
CA GLY A 114 4.01 16.00 8.63
C GLY A 114 4.34 16.61 7.29
N VAL A 115 5.24 15.93 6.58
CA VAL A 115 5.72 16.38 5.27
C VAL A 115 5.95 15.20 4.35
N VAL A 116 5.63 15.38 3.07
CA VAL A 116 6.15 14.55 1.98
C VAL A 116 7.33 15.28 1.37
N SER A 117 8.50 14.66 1.30
CA SER A 117 9.69 15.24 0.67
C SER A 117 10.18 14.35 -0.46
N LEU A 118 10.23 14.90 -1.67
CA LEU A 118 10.90 14.31 -2.81
C LEU A 118 12.38 14.69 -2.74
N LEU A 119 13.28 13.73 -2.94
CA LEU A 119 14.72 13.92 -2.80
C LEU A 119 15.45 13.88 -4.16
N THR A 120 14.86 13.22 -5.14
CA THR A 120 15.36 13.12 -6.52
C THR A 120 14.19 12.87 -7.48
N PRO A 121 14.26 13.32 -8.75
CA PRO A 121 15.32 14.14 -9.36
C PRO A 121 15.27 15.60 -8.93
N THR A 122 14.11 16.07 -8.47
CA THR A 122 13.90 17.44 -8.01
C THR A 122 13.47 17.42 -6.56
N SER A 123 14.24 18.11 -5.71
CA SER A 123 13.89 18.23 -4.29
C SER A 123 12.66 19.12 -4.12
N SER A 124 11.66 18.62 -3.39
CA SER A 124 10.46 19.37 -3.05
C SER A 124 9.92 18.87 -1.72
N THR A 125 9.30 19.74 -0.94
CA THR A 125 8.67 19.39 0.33
C THR A 125 7.26 19.95 0.36
N THR A 126 6.28 19.11 0.65
CA THR A 126 4.87 19.48 0.78
C THR A 126 4.37 19.10 2.17
N PRO A 127 3.99 20.07 3.02
CA PRO A 127 3.44 19.77 4.33
C PRO A 127 1.99 19.30 4.26
N PHE A 128 1.59 18.51 5.25
CA PHE A 128 0.18 18.22 5.54
C PHE A 128 -0.14 18.57 6.99
N ALA A 129 -1.41 18.91 7.23
CA ALA A 129 -1.86 19.51 8.48
C ALA A 129 -1.92 18.48 9.64
N ALA A 130 -1.96 19.00 10.86
CA ALA A 130 -2.21 18.20 12.06
C ALA A 130 -3.51 17.39 11.93
N GLY A 131 -3.49 16.17 12.49
CA GLY A 131 -4.60 15.23 12.42
C GLY A 131 -4.80 14.54 11.07
N THR A 132 -3.93 14.73 10.07
CA THR A 132 -3.95 13.90 8.85
C THR A 132 -3.64 12.44 9.19
N ALA A 133 -2.54 12.19 9.90
CA ALA A 133 -2.32 10.88 10.53
C ALA A 133 -3.11 10.77 11.83
N LYS A 134 -3.71 9.61 12.04
CA LYS A 134 -4.42 9.22 13.26
C LYS A 134 -3.47 8.40 14.10
N ILE A 135 -3.17 8.93 15.28
CA ILE A 135 -2.37 8.25 16.30
C ILE A 135 -3.32 7.83 17.41
N LYS A 136 -3.33 6.55 17.73
CA LYS A 136 -4.11 5.99 18.83
C LYS A 136 -3.30 4.89 19.49
N ASP A 137 -3.04 5.03 20.79
CA ASP A 137 -2.23 4.10 21.56
C ASP A 137 -0.88 3.86 20.86
N ASN A 138 -0.58 2.62 20.47
CA ASN A 138 0.63 2.24 19.76
C ASN A 138 0.47 2.18 18.23
N GLN A 139 -0.59 2.75 17.67
CA GLN A 139 -0.88 2.70 16.24
C GLN A 139 -0.82 4.08 15.57
N LEU A 140 -0.23 4.11 14.38
CA LEU A 140 -0.26 5.23 13.45
C LEU A 140 -0.90 4.78 12.15
N ILE A 141 -1.94 5.50 11.73
CA ILE A 141 -2.67 5.27 10.49
C ILE A 141 -2.74 6.57 9.70
N ALA A 142 -2.51 6.54 8.40
CA ALA A 142 -2.62 7.74 7.56
C ALA A 142 -3.04 7.41 6.13
N ASP A 143 -3.75 8.35 5.50
CA ASP A 143 -4.01 8.35 4.06
C ASP A 143 -3.29 9.53 3.41
N ILE A 144 -2.42 9.25 2.43
CA ILE A 144 -1.67 10.25 1.68
C ILE A 144 -2.06 10.17 0.20
N ALA A 145 -2.40 11.33 -0.36
CA ALA A 145 -2.65 11.46 -1.79
C ALA A 145 -1.43 10.99 -2.59
N ALA A 146 -1.63 10.05 -3.51
CA ALA A 146 -0.55 9.51 -4.30
C ALA A 146 0.01 10.52 -5.31
N SER A 147 -0.67 11.65 -5.53
CA SER A 147 -0.13 12.81 -6.25
C SER A 147 1.06 13.46 -5.54
N LEU A 148 1.19 13.30 -4.21
CA LEU A 148 2.35 13.78 -3.44
C LEU A 148 3.58 12.87 -3.61
N LEU A 149 3.39 11.65 -4.10
CA LEU A 149 4.44 10.68 -4.44
C LEU A 149 4.36 10.32 -5.94
N PRO A 150 4.59 11.28 -6.85
CA PRO A 150 4.46 11.05 -8.29
C PRO A 150 5.48 10.03 -8.77
N SER A 151 5.20 9.35 -9.88
CA SER A 151 6.12 8.35 -10.46
C SER A 151 7.48 8.95 -10.76
N ASN A 152 8.53 8.16 -10.52
CA ASN A 152 9.89 8.46 -10.93
C ASN A 152 10.55 7.29 -11.68
N GLY A 153 9.75 6.59 -12.49
CA GLY A 153 10.18 5.43 -13.27
C GLY A 153 9.43 4.14 -12.93
N LEU A 154 8.91 4.00 -11.71
CA LEU A 154 8.01 2.92 -11.33
C LEU A 154 6.55 3.36 -11.34
N ALA A 155 5.65 2.44 -11.64
CA ALA A 155 4.24 2.63 -11.33
C ALA A 155 4.05 2.70 -9.81
N LYS A 156 3.05 3.45 -9.32
CA LYS A 156 2.73 3.58 -7.89
C LYS A 156 2.50 2.22 -7.20
N SER A 157 1.92 1.27 -7.93
CA SER A 157 1.73 -0.12 -7.52
C SER A 157 3.01 -0.95 -7.38
N SER A 158 4.12 -0.44 -7.91
CA SER A 158 5.43 -1.08 -7.91
C SER A 158 6.44 -0.35 -7.02
N TYR A 159 6.00 0.65 -6.27
CA TYR A 159 6.84 1.29 -5.27
C TYR A 159 7.23 0.30 -4.19
N THR A 160 8.39 0.56 -3.59
CA THR A 160 8.80 -0.14 -2.37
C THR A 160 9.00 0.88 -1.26
N TRP A 161 8.91 0.43 -0.01
CA TRP A 161 8.96 1.28 1.16
C TRP A 161 9.75 0.66 2.32
N ASN A 162 10.20 1.50 3.23
CA ASN A 162 10.76 1.10 4.52
C ASN A 162 10.40 2.14 5.59
N LEU A 163 10.09 1.71 6.80
CA LEU A 163 9.75 2.56 7.93
C LEU A 163 10.93 2.63 8.91
N TRP A 164 11.28 3.83 9.36
CA TRP A 164 12.19 4.00 10.48
C TRP A 164 11.73 5.15 11.41
N PRO A 165 11.60 4.88 12.72
CA PRO A 165 11.37 5.93 13.72
C PRO A 165 12.67 6.71 13.97
N ARG A 166 12.53 7.93 14.50
CA ARG A 166 13.66 8.73 14.96
C ARG A 166 13.39 9.40 16.29
N ASP A 167 14.43 9.44 17.12
CA ASP A 167 14.48 10.28 18.32
C ASP A 167 15.07 11.67 17.95
N GLY A 168 14.21 12.69 17.92
CA GLY A 168 14.60 14.05 17.63
C GLY A 168 15.40 14.75 18.74
N ALA A 169 15.56 14.12 19.91
CA ALA A 169 16.39 14.67 20.99
C ALA A 169 17.89 14.37 20.78
N LEU A 170 18.21 13.38 19.96
CA LEU A 170 19.58 13.03 19.60
C LEU A 170 20.13 13.93 18.47
N PRO A 171 21.46 14.03 18.30
CA PRO A 171 22.06 14.76 17.17
C PRO A 171 21.60 14.22 15.81
N ALA A 172 21.31 15.11 14.87
CA ALA A 172 20.86 14.75 13.53
C ALA A 172 21.83 13.77 12.83
N GLY A 173 21.31 12.64 12.37
CA GLY A 173 22.11 11.62 11.70
C GLY A 173 21.51 10.22 11.84
N PHE A 174 22.31 9.21 11.46
CA PHE A 174 21.91 7.81 11.55
C PHE A 174 21.67 7.35 12.99
N GLY A 175 22.42 7.89 13.96
CA GLY A 175 22.26 7.55 15.38
C GLY A 175 20.92 7.96 16.01
N GLN A 176 20.09 8.76 15.31
CA GLN A 176 18.71 9.04 15.72
C GLN A 176 17.76 7.89 15.40
N ILE A 177 18.13 7.03 14.44
CA ILE A 177 17.27 5.96 13.96
C ILE A 177 17.35 4.83 14.97
N SER A 178 16.21 4.50 15.55
CA SER A 178 16.09 3.43 16.54
C SER A 178 16.04 2.06 15.87
N ASP A 179 15.33 1.98 14.75
CA ASP A 179 14.84 0.74 14.18
C ASP A 179 14.48 0.92 12.68
N PHE A 180 14.44 -0.19 11.92
CA PHE A 180 13.94 -0.27 10.55
C PHE A 180 12.95 -1.43 10.43
N ALA A 181 11.78 -1.16 9.83
CA ALA A 181 10.81 -2.20 9.50
C ALA A 181 10.45 -2.13 8.00
N PRO A 182 10.79 -3.14 7.19
CA PRO A 182 11.67 -4.28 7.52
C PRO A 182 13.13 -3.88 7.79
N ASP A 183 13.85 -4.63 8.63
CA ASP A 183 15.26 -4.41 9.02
C ASP A 183 16.22 -3.90 7.93
N ALA A 184 16.34 -4.65 6.83
CA ALA A 184 17.48 -4.50 5.92
C ALA A 184 17.09 -4.19 4.47
N ILE A 185 15.82 -4.36 4.11
CA ILE A 185 15.34 -4.28 2.73
C ILE A 185 13.98 -3.57 2.70
N ASN A 186 13.65 -2.97 1.56
CA ASN A 186 12.30 -2.43 1.38
C ASN A 186 11.27 -3.56 1.21
N ALA A 187 10.06 -3.31 1.69
CA ALA A 187 8.87 -4.08 1.36
C ALA A 187 8.15 -3.48 0.15
N PRO A 188 7.46 -4.29 -0.67
CA PRO A 188 6.63 -3.77 -1.75
C PRO A 188 5.37 -3.09 -1.21
N VAL A 189 4.89 -2.04 -1.90
CA VAL A 189 3.52 -1.55 -1.72
C VAL A 189 2.54 -2.63 -2.17
N GLN A 190 1.48 -2.83 -1.39
CA GLN A 190 0.42 -3.75 -1.74
C GLN A 190 -0.71 -3.04 -2.46
N VAL A 191 -1.25 -3.64 -3.52
CA VAL A 191 -2.33 -3.00 -4.30
C VAL A 191 -3.68 -3.49 -3.80
N VAL A 192 -4.56 -2.56 -3.44
CA VAL A 192 -5.96 -2.87 -3.18
C VAL A 192 -6.64 -3.18 -4.53
N PRO A 193 -7.17 -4.39 -4.76
CA PRO A 193 -7.84 -4.72 -6.00
C PRO A 193 -9.05 -3.82 -6.21
N LEU A 194 -9.24 -3.38 -7.45
CA LEU A 194 -10.49 -2.74 -7.86
C LEU A 194 -11.64 -3.73 -7.60
N PRO A 195 -12.77 -3.30 -7.00
CA PRO A 195 -13.95 -4.15 -6.89
C PRO A 195 -14.26 -4.74 -8.26
N GLY A 196 -14.53 -6.05 -8.32
CA GLY A 196 -14.62 -6.87 -9.54
C GLY A 196 -15.70 -6.47 -10.57
N ALA A 197 -16.25 -5.26 -10.51
CA ALA A 197 -17.23 -4.73 -11.46
C ALA A 197 -16.74 -4.76 -12.92
N PHE A 198 -15.42 -4.77 -13.17
CA PHE A 198 -14.88 -4.97 -14.52
C PHE A 198 -15.29 -6.32 -15.14
N TRP A 199 -15.40 -7.39 -14.34
CA TRP A 199 -15.92 -8.68 -14.81
C TRP A 199 -17.43 -8.64 -15.03
N LEU A 200 -18.15 -7.84 -14.25
CA LEU A 200 -19.61 -7.67 -14.40
C LEU A 200 -19.95 -6.96 -15.71
N PHE A 201 -19.22 -5.90 -16.10
CA PHE A 201 -19.48 -5.20 -17.36
C PHE A 201 -19.05 -6.03 -18.59
N GLY A 202 -17.90 -6.72 -18.53
CA GLY A 202 -17.45 -7.59 -19.63
C GLY A 202 -18.39 -8.78 -19.90
N SER A 203 -18.96 -9.37 -18.84
CA SER A 203 -19.92 -10.48 -18.96
C SER A 203 -21.29 -10.03 -19.49
N VAL A 204 -21.75 -8.82 -19.17
CA VAL A 204 -22.99 -8.25 -19.72
C VAL A 204 -22.89 -8.03 -21.24
N PHE A 205 -21.78 -7.47 -21.74
CA PHE A 205 -21.58 -7.30 -23.19
C PHE A 205 -21.47 -8.62 -23.95
N ALA A 206 -20.86 -9.65 -23.34
CA ALA A 206 -20.80 -11.00 -23.93
C ALA A 206 -22.20 -11.64 -24.03
N MET A 207 -23.05 -11.46 -23.01
CA MET A 207 -24.44 -11.96 -23.04
C MET A 207 -25.30 -11.27 -24.12
N PHE A 208 -25.15 -9.96 -24.32
CA PHE A 208 -25.91 -9.26 -25.38
C PHE A 208 -25.52 -9.71 -26.79
N LYS A 209 -24.25 -10.05 -27.05
CA LYS A 209 -23.85 -10.61 -28.35
C LYS A 209 -24.38 -12.02 -28.61
N LEU A 210 -24.54 -12.84 -27.57
CA LEU A 210 -25.13 -14.17 -27.68
C LEU A 210 -26.65 -14.14 -27.92
N ALA A 211 -27.35 -13.13 -27.41
CA ALA A 211 -28.79 -12.96 -27.62
C ALA A 211 -29.18 -12.43 -29.02
N GLY A 212 -28.26 -11.77 -29.74
CA GLY A 212 -28.54 -11.11 -31.02
C GLY A 212 -28.59 -12.02 -32.26
N ASN A 213 -28.22 -13.30 -32.15
CA ASN A 213 -27.99 -14.16 -33.32
C ASN A 213 -29.14 -15.14 -33.68
N SER A 214 -30.29 -15.11 -32.98
CA SER A 214 -31.43 -15.97 -33.33
C SER A 214 -32.43 -15.28 -34.28
N LYS A 215 -32.00 -14.96 -35.51
CA LYS A 215 -32.98 -14.78 -36.60
C LYS A 215 -33.29 -16.15 -37.21
N GLN A 216 -34.26 -16.86 -36.64
CA GLN A 216 -34.83 -18.05 -37.28
C GLN A 216 -35.48 -17.64 -38.60
N ARG A 217 -34.90 -18.07 -39.72
CA ARG A 217 -35.53 -17.96 -41.04
C ARG A 217 -36.64 -19.01 -41.12
N PHE A 218 -37.89 -18.55 -41.09
CA PHE A 218 -39.05 -19.37 -41.42
C PHE A 218 -39.02 -19.67 -42.92
N ALA A 219 -38.81 -20.94 -43.29
CA ALA A 219 -39.01 -21.40 -44.66
C ALA A 219 -40.37 -22.10 -44.74
N VAL A 220 -41.37 -21.39 -45.25
CA VAL A 220 -42.68 -21.96 -45.60
C VAL A 220 -42.52 -22.66 -46.94
N THR A 221 -42.62 -23.98 -46.96
CA THR A 221 -42.77 -24.75 -48.21
C THR A 221 -44.24 -25.12 -48.35
N VAL A 222 -44.94 -24.44 -49.26
CA VAL A 222 -46.26 -24.86 -49.75
C VAL A 222 -46.02 -25.91 -50.84
N LYS A 223 -46.61 -27.11 -50.70
CA LYS A 223 -46.79 -28.03 -51.81
C LYS A 223 -48.28 -28.17 -52.10
N SER A 224 -48.64 -27.80 -53.31
CA SER A 224 -49.93 -28.02 -53.96
C SER A 224 -49.97 -29.37 -54.68
N ILE A 225 -51.20 -29.88 -54.82
CA ILE A 225 -51.71 -31.11 -55.47
C ILE A 225 -51.75 -32.32 -54.54
#